data_AF-A0A6L5K0I2-F1
#
_entry.id   AF-A0A6L5K0I2-F1
#
_cell.length_a   1.000
_cell.length_b   1.000
_cell.length_c   1.000
_cell.angle_alpha   90.00
_cell.angle_beta   90.00
_cell.angle_gamma   90.00
#
_symmetry.space_group_name_H-M   'P 1'
#
loop_
_entity.id
_entity.type
_entity.pdbx_description
1 polymer ?
#
loop_
_entity_poly.entity_id
_entity_poly.type
_entity_poly.pdbx_seq_one_letter_code
_entity_poly.pdbx_strand_id
1 'polypeptide(L)'
;MAICFGGPGALFWMWVVAFVGMATKYSEIVLSIIYREEDKKKEYVGGPMYYLKKGLRSPFIANVFAFLFMIEIFASIMVQSNSAAGSATSLGINPWISGLIISFFIGLMGNQA
;
A
#
# COMPACT_ATOMS: atom_id res chain seq x y z
N MET A 1 -8.95 -9.90 14.65
CA MET A 1 -8.35 -9.67 15.99
C MET A 1 -8.84 -8.39 16.69
N ALA A 2 -9.16 -7.29 15.99
CA ALA A 2 -9.61 -6.05 16.64
C ALA A 2 -10.87 -6.20 17.53
N ILE A 3 -11.87 -6.95 17.06
CA ILE A 3 -13.12 -7.18 17.81
C ILE A 3 -12.92 -8.18 18.97
N CYS A 4 -11.98 -9.12 18.82
CA CYS A 4 -11.73 -10.16 19.84
C CYS A 4 -10.98 -9.61 21.07
N PHE A 5 -10.13 -8.59 20.89
CA PHE A 5 -9.33 -7.98 21.97
C PHE A 5 -9.80 -6.58 22.40
N GLY A 6 -10.48 -5.82 21.54
CA GLY A 6 -10.83 -4.41 21.80
C GLY A 6 -12.19 -4.17 22.45
N GLY A 7 -12.98 -5.22 22.69
CA GLY A 7 -14.34 -5.10 23.23
C GLY A 7 -15.34 -4.43 22.28
N PRO A 8 -16.61 -4.27 22.69
CA PRO A 8 -17.68 -3.75 21.83
C PRO A 8 -17.47 -2.29 21.37
N GLY A 9 -16.60 -1.53 22.06
CA GLY A 9 -16.24 -0.16 21.68
C GLY A 9 -15.27 -0.04 20.49
N ALA A 10 -14.62 -1.14 20.07
CA ALA A 10 -13.65 -1.12 18.97
C ALA A 10 -14.29 -0.73 17.62
N LEU A 11 -15.55 -1.09 17.40
CA LEU A 11 -16.24 -0.79 16.15
C LEU A 11 -16.44 0.72 15.93
N PHE A 12 -16.78 1.46 17.00
CA PHE A 12 -16.89 2.91 16.97
C PHE A 12 -15.57 3.55 16.54
N TRP A 13 -14.46 3.12 17.15
CA TRP A 13 -13.13 3.63 16.80
C TRP A 13 -12.68 3.23 15.40
N MET A 14 -13.05 2.05 14.90
CA MET A 14 -12.77 1.66 13.51
C MET A 14 -13.43 2.60 12.50
N TRP A 15 -14.67 3.02 12.74
CA TRP A 15 -15.33 4.01 11.86
C TRP A 15 -14.68 5.39 11.91
N VAL A 16 -14.29 5.85 13.10
CA VAL A 16 -13.57 7.13 13.26
C VAL A 16 -12.25 7.10 12.48
N VAL A 17 -11.43 6.04 12.66
CA VAL A 17 -10.16 5.88 11.93
C VAL A 17 -10.39 5.72 10.44
N ALA A 18 -11.45 5.04 10.00
CA ALA A 18 -11.79 4.92 8.59
C ALA A 18 -12.11 6.29 7.96
N PHE A 19 -12.89 7.13 8.64
CA PHE A 19 -13.21 8.48 8.15
C PHE A 19 -11.97 9.36 8.04
N VAL A 20 -11.13 9.36 9.08
CA VAL A 20 -9.86 10.10 9.08
C VAL A 20 -8.92 9.57 7.99
N GLY A 21 -8.81 8.25 7.86
CA GLY A 21 -8.00 7.60 6.83
C GLY A 21 -8.42 7.99 5.41
N MET A 22 -9.73 8.07 5.15
CA MET A 22 -10.26 8.54 3.87
C MET A 22 -9.88 9.99 3.59
N ALA A 23 -9.96 10.88 4.59
CA ALA A 23 -9.56 12.28 4.43
C ALA A 23 -8.06 12.43 4.12
N THR A 24 -7.21 11.63 4.78
CA THR A 24 -5.77 11.61 4.51
C THR A 24 -5.47 11.09 3.11
N LYS A 25 -6.09 9.97 2.70
CA LYS A 25 -5.93 9.41 1.35
C LYS A 25 -6.41 10.38 0.27
N TYR A 26 -7.51 11.08 0.51
CA TYR A 26 -7.98 12.11 -0.40
C TYR A 26 -6.94 13.23 -0.58
N SER A 27 -6.35 13.69 0.52
CA SER A 27 -5.31 14.72 0.49
C SER A 27 -4.07 14.28 -0.31
N GLU A 28 -3.64 13.01 -0.16
CA GLU A 28 -2.54 12.43 -0.94
C GLU A 28 -2.83 12.40 -2.45
N ILE A 29 -4.06 12.04 -2.83
CA ILE A 29 -4.47 11.98 -4.25
C ILE A 29 -4.51 13.39 -4.84
N VAL A 30 -5.10 14.35 -4.12
CA VAL A 30 -5.18 15.75 -4.57
C VAL A 30 -3.79 16.33 -4.77
N LEU A 31 -2.86 16.15 -3.81
CA LEU A 31 -1.47 16.59 -3.97
C LEU A 31 -0.78 15.90 -5.15
N SER A 32 -1.03 14.60 -5.34
CA SER A 32 -0.41 13.83 -6.44
C SER A 32 -0.85 14.33 -7.82
N ILE A 33 -2.07 14.87 -7.94
CA ILE A 33 -2.57 15.49 -9.19
C ILE A 33 -1.96 16.88 -9.39
N ILE A 34 -1.88 17.70 -8.34
CA ILE A 34 -1.35 19.07 -8.41
C ILE A 34 0.15 19.08 -8.77
N TYR A 35 0.93 18.15 -8.21
CA TYR A 35 2.38 18.06 -8.42
C TYR A 35 2.79 17.02 -9.47
N ARG A 36 1.83 16.53 -10.26
CA ARG A 36 2.06 15.58 -11.35
C ARG A 36 2.97 16.23 -12.40
N GLU A 37 3.98 15.50 -12.84
CA GLU A 37 4.83 15.93 -13.96
C GLU A 37 4.79 14.92 -15.09
N GLU A 38 5.01 15.43 -16.29
CA GLU A 38 5.27 14.62 -17.46
C GLU A 38 6.77 14.29 -17.49
N ASP A 39 7.09 13.01 -17.37
CA ASP A 39 8.47 12.54 -17.51
C ASP A 39 8.91 12.67 -18.98
N LYS A 40 10.21 12.56 -19.23
CA LYS A 40 10.84 12.66 -20.56
C LYS A 40 10.27 11.67 -21.60
N LYS A 41 9.53 10.66 -21.15
CA LYS A 41 8.82 9.67 -21.97
C LYS A 41 7.36 10.01 -22.28
N LYS A 42 6.89 11.22 -21.95
CA LYS A 42 5.47 11.63 -22.01
C LYS A 42 4.54 10.82 -21.10
N GLU A 43 5.11 10.14 -20.12
CA GLU A 43 4.35 9.43 -19.10
C GLU A 43 4.19 10.33 -17.89
N TYR A 44 2.99 10.33 -17.33
CA TYR A 44 2.73 11.13 -16.16
C TYR A 44 3.23 10.41 -14.91
N VAL A 45 4.27 10.96 -14.31
CA VAL A 45 4.82 10.48 -13.05
C VAL A 45 4.30 11.34 -11.91
N GLY A 46 3.80 10.67 -10.89
CA GLY A 46 3.22 11.30 -9.71
C GLY A 46 3.44 10.43 -8.49
N GLY A 47 3.24 11.02 -7.32
CA GLY A 47 3.27 10.31 -6.06
C GLY A 47 3.86 11.12 -4.92
N PRO A 48 3.96 10.50 -3.73
CA PRO A 48 4.42 11.15 -2.51
C PRO A 48 5.75 11.87 -2.64
N MET A 49 6.70 11.22 -3.31
CA MET A 49 8.02 11.79 -3.53
C MET A 49 7.99 13.12 -4.30
N TYR A 50 7.10 13.26 -5.29
CA TYR A 50 7.03 14.43 -6.15
C TYR A 50 6.48 15.65 -5.41
N TYR A 51 5.41 15.47 -4.63
CA TYR A 51 4.86 16.58 -3.84
C TYR A 51 5.70 16.90 -2.60
N LEU A 52 6.41 15.93 -1.99
CA LEU A 52 7.38 16.25 -0.93
C LEU A 52 8.58 17.03 -1.47
N LYS A 53 9.10 16.65 -2.65
CA LYS A 53 10.23 17.35 -3.28
C LYS A 53 9.87 18.77 -3.71
N LYS A 54 8.68 18.99 -4.25
CA LYS A 54 8.27 20.31 -4.80
C LYS A 54 7.43 21.18 -3.88
N GLY A 55 6.49 20.58 -3.16
CA GLY A 55 5.61 21.28 -2.22
C GLY A 55 6.36 21.71 -0.96
N LEU A 56 7.13 20.79 -0.37
CA LEU A 56 7.91 21.07 0.85
C LEU A 56 9.32 21.62 0.56
N ARG A 57 9.72 21.70 -0.71
CA ARG A 57 11.07 22.12 -1.19
C ARG A 57 12.25 21.41 -0.51
N SER A 58 12.02 20.27 0.12
CA SER A 58 13.04 19.53 0.86
C SER A 58 13.30 18.17 0.19
N PRO A 59 14.32 18.07 -0.69
CA PRO A 59 14.65 16.80 -1.34
C PRO A 59 15.14 15.75 -0.34
N PHE A 60 15.66 16.17 0.81
CA PHE A 60 16.09 15.26 1.87
C PHE A 60 14.92 14.46 2.45
N ILE A 61 13.82 15.14 2.80
CA ILE A 61 12.64 14.49 3.39
C ILE A 61 11.95 13.59 2.36
N ALA A 62 11.93 14.01 1.09
CA ALA A 62 11.42 13.17 -0.01
C ALA A 62 12.22 11.86 -0.16
N ASN A 63 13.55 11.92 -0.07
CA ASN A 63 14.41 10.73 -0.16
C ASN A 63 14.27 9.81 1.06
N VAL A 64 14.23 10.37 2.28
CA VAL A 64 14.01 9.57 3.50
C VAL A 64 12.65 8.89 3.46
N PHE A 65 11.60 9.60 3.06
CA PHE A 65 10.27 9.04 2.92
C PHE A 65 10.22 7.92 1.87
N ALA A 66 10.84 8.12 0.71
CA ALA A 66 10.92 7.09 -0.34
C ALA A 66 11.67 5.84 0.14
N PHE A 67 12.76 6.02 0.90
CA PHE A 67 13.51 4.90 1.48
C PHE A 67 12.70 4.11 2.50
N LEU A 68 11.99 4.81 3.39
CA LEU A 68 11.10 4.17 4.37
C LEU A 68 9.94 3.44 3.68
N PHE A 69 9.34 4.03 2.65
CA PHE A 69 8.29 3.39 1.84
C PHE A 69 8.80 2.13 1.14
N MET A 70 10.02 2.15 0.63
CA MET A 70 10.62 0.97 0.01
C MET A 70 10.71 -0.20 0.99
N ILE A 71 11.13 0.06 2.24
CA ILE A 71 11.19 -0.96 3.30
C ILE A 71 9.79 -1.42 3.72
N GLU A 72 8.84 -0.49 3.84
CA GLU A 72 7.45 -0.78 4.21
C GLU A 72 6.77 -1.72 3.21
N ILE A 73 6.96 -1.51 1.91
CA ILE A 73 6.38 -2.35 0.85
C ILE A 73 6.79 -3.82 1.02
N PHE A 74 8.05 -4.10 1.37
CA PHE A 74 8.51 -5.48 1.61
C PHE A 74 7.76 -6.15 2.77
N ALA A 75 7.63 -5.45 3.89
CA ALA A 75 6.90 -5.96 5.05
C ALA A 75 5.41 -6.17 4.72
N SER A 76 4.81 -5.25 3.98
CA SER A 76 3.40 -5.29 3.59
C SER A 76 3.08 -6.44 2.63
N ILE A 77 3.95 -6.75 1.66
CA ILE A 77 3.76 -7.91 0.76
C ILE A 77 3.86 -9.22 1.55
N MET A 78 4.76 -9.32 2.52
CA MET A 78 4.93 -10.51 3.35
C MET A 78 3.68 -10.78 4.21
N VAL A 79 3.17 -9.76 4.90
CA VAL A 79 1.98 -9.90 5.76
C VAL A 79 0.73 -10.27 4.96
N GLN A 80 0.54 -9.65 3.79
CA GLN A 80 -0.58 -9.97 2.91
C GLN A 80 -0.48 -11.40 2.35
N SER A 81 0.71 -11.83 1.91
CA SER A 81 0.94 -13.19 1.42
C SER A 81 0.69 -14.25 2.50
N ASN A 82 1.13 -13.99 3.74
CA ASN A 82 0.87 -14.88 4.87
C ASN A 82 -0.63 -14.97 5.21
N SER A 83 -1.34 -13.85 5.18
CA SER A 83 -2.78 -13.80 5.43
C SER A 83 -3.59 -14.54 4.35
N ALA A 84 -3.19 -14.39 3.08
CA ALA A 84 -3.77 -15.11 1.96
C ALA A 84 -3.51 -16.62 2.04
N ALA A 85 -2.26 -17.03 2.34
CA ALA A 85 -1.90 -18.44 2.51
C ALA A 85 -2.60 -19.11 3.71
N GLY A 86 -2.77 -18.38 4.82
CA GLY A 86 -3.54 -18.85 5.99
C GLY A 86 -5.02 -19.08 5.68
N SER A 87 -5.60 -18.23 4.84
CA SER A 87 -6.97 -18.41 4.35
C SER A 87 -7.09 -19.65 3.44
N ALA A 88 -6.09 -19.92 2.60
CA ALA A 88 -6.04 -21.12 1.75
C ALA A 88 -5.81 -22.41 2.55
N THR A 89 -5.03 -22.35 3.63
CA THR A 89 -4.83 -23.50 4.54
C THR A 89 -6.12 -23.87 5.28
N SER A 90 -6.95 -22.87 5.62
CA SER A 90 -8.29 -23.11 6.20
C SER A 90 -9.23 -23.85 5.25
N LEU A 91 -8.94 -23.83 3.94
CA LEU A 91 -9.64 -24.59 2.90
C LEU A 91 -8.99 -25.97 2.62
N GLY A 92 -7.98 -26.38 3.38
CA GLY A 92 -7.29 -27.67 3.24
C GLY A 92 -6.19 -27.70 2.17
N ILE A 93 -5.83 -26.55 1.58
CA ILE A 93 -4.79 -26.46 0.55
C ILE A 93 -3.44 -26.21 1.22
N ASN A 94 -2.41 -26.97 0.83
CA ASN A 94 -1.06 -26.81 1.37
C ASN A 94 -0.51 -25.39 1.05
N PRO A 95 0.06 -24.67 2.05
CA PRO A 95 0.58 -23.31 1.88
C PRO A 95 1.51 -23.14 0.69
N TRP A 96 2.38 -24.12 0.41
CA TRP A 96 3.34 -24.09 -0.69
C TRP A 96 2.66 -24.04 -2.07
N ILE A 97 1.55 -24.77 -2.23
CA ILE A 97 0.78 -24.81 -3.47
C ILE A 97 0.05 -23.48 -3.67
N SER A 98 -0.50 -22.91 -2.58
CA SER A 98 -1.16 -21.60 -2.64
C SER A 98 -0.19 -20.48 -3.03
N GLY A 99 1.04 -20.50 -2.50
CA GLY A 99 2.08 -19.53 -2.84
C GLY A 99 2.52 -19.62 -4.31
N LEU A 100 2.66 -20.84 -4.84
CA LEU A 100 2.99 -21.08 -6.25
C LEU A 100 1.91 -20.53 -7.20
N ILE A 101 0.64 -20.76 -6.89
CA ILE A 101 -0.50 -20.26 -7.69
C ILE A 101 -0.52 -18.72 -7.68
N ILE A 102 -0.37 -18.10 -6.51
CA ILE A 102 -0.38 -16.63 -6.38
C ILE A 102 0.80 -16.03 -7.13
N SER A 103 2.00 -16.60 -6.99
CA SER A 103 3.19 -16.12 -7.72
C SER A 103 3.04 -16.24 -9.24
N PHE A 104 2.38 -17.30 -9.72
CA PHE A 104 2.10 -17.48 -11.15
C PHE A 104 1.16 -16.38 -11.69
N PHE A 105 0.08 -16.07 -10.98
CA PHE A 105 -0.84 -14.99 -11.36
C PHE A 105 -0.18 -13.61 -11.33
N ILE A 106 0.63 -13.32 -10.31
CA ILE A 106 1.37 -12.04 -10.22
C ILE A 106 2.37 -11.92 -11.39
N GLY A 107 3.08 -13.00 -11.73
CA GLY A 107 4.02 -13.02 -12.86
C GLY A 107 3.34 -12.74 -14.21
N LEU A 108 2.11 -13.24 -14.41
CA LEU A 108 1.33 -12.94 -15.62
C LEU A 108 0.90 -11.46 -15.70
N MET A 109 0.54 -10.84 -14.58
CA MET A 109 0.17 -9.42 -14.55
C MET A 109 1.36 -8.49 -14.82
N GLY A 110 2.55 -8.86 -14.32
CA GLY A 110 3.77 -8.06 -14.52
C GLY A 110 4.23 -7.96 -15.98
N ASN A 111 3.79 -8.86 -16.86
CA ASN A 111 4.14 -8.84 -18.28
C ASN A 111 3.27 -7.88 -19.13
N GLN A 112 2.32 -7.17 -18.51
CA GLN A 112 1.40 -6.24 -19.19
C GLN A 112 1.64 -4.75 -18.85
N ALA A 113 2.68 -4.43 -18.07
CA ALA A 113 3.09 -3.07 -17.73
C ALA A 113 4.42 -2.72 -18.42
#